data_AF-A0A822AYQ1-F1
#
_entry.id   AF-A0A822AYQ1-F1
#
_cell.length_a   1.000
_cell.length_b   1.000
_cell.length_c   1.000
_cell.angle_alpha   90.00
_cell.angle_beta   90.00
_cell.angle_gamma   90.00
#
_symmetry.space_group_name_H-M   'P 1'
#
loop_
_entity.id
_entity.type
_entity.pdbx_description
1 polymer ?
#
loop_
_entity_poly.entity_id
_entity_poly.type
_entity_poly.pdbx_seq_one_letter_code
_entity_poly.pdbx_strand_id
1 'polypeptide(L)'
;MRYASVQYSILYYEFIDSSKTFYPSYGYPLDDEWKSTTATTGWTQGFFPGVLWNIVQYNASRQSLQRAIDVTIPTAPFANNTNTHDVGFVIMSGFGNAYRLLKFPEYLDVIITAAHSLSTRYSSIVRCIRSWNSKNSCS
;
A
#
# COMPACT_ATOMS: atom_id res chain seq x y z
N MET A 1 6.71 -2.79 20.36
CA MET A 1 6.58 -1.87 19.21
C MET A 1 7.45 -0.61 19.25
N ARG A 2 8.29 -0.38 20.28
CA ARG A 2 9.14 0.83 20.35
C ARG A 2 10.14 0.94 19.19
N TYR A 3 10.84 -0.15 18.86
CA TYR A 3 11.82 -0.16 17.75
C TYR A 3 11.17 0.09 16.39
N ALA A 4 10.01 -0.53 16.12
CA ALA A 4 9.25 -0.28 14.89
C ALA A 4 8.82 1.18 14.77
N SER A 5 8.35 1.81 15.86
CA SER A 5 7.96 3.21 15.84
C SER A 5 9.13 4.17 15.55
N VAL A 6 10.35 3.84 16.01
CA VAL A 6 11.55 4.63 15.72
C VAL A 6 11.96 4.45 14.26
N GLN A 7 12.09 3.20 13.80
CA GLN A 7 12.46 2.91 12.41
C GLN A 7 11.50 3.55 11.41
N TYR A 8 10.19 3.41 11.62
CA TYR A 8 9.18 3.99 10.73
C TYR A 8 9.08 5.52 10.86
N SER A 9 9.65 6.13 11.90
CA SER A 9 9.78 7.58 11.93
C SER A 9 10.88 8.07 10.98
N ILE A 10 11.98 7.33 10.84
CA ILE A 10 13.07 7.66 9.90
C ILE A 10 12.55 7.54 8.45
N LEU A 11 11.92 6.41 8.12
CA LEU A 11 11.30 6.20 6.81
C LEU A 11 10.24 7.27 6.48
N TYR A 12 9.51 7.76 7.49
CA TYR A 12 8.57 8.85 7.30
C TYR A 12 9.26 10.18 6.97
N TYR A 13 10.41 10.49 7.58
CA TYR A 13 11.17 11.68 7.23
C TYR A 13 11.76 11.58 5.82
N GLU A 14 12.28 10.42 5.41
CA GLU A 14 12.71 10.19 4.02
C GLU A 14 11.56 10.38 3.01
N PHE A 15 10.35 9.94 3.37
CA PHE A 15 9.14 10.21 2.59
C PHE A 15 8.85 11.71 2.47
N ILE A 16 9.01 12.50 3.54
CA ILE A 16 8.81 13.95 3.47
C ILE A 16 9.91 14.65 2.66
N ASP A 17 11.18 14.31 2.90
CA ASP A 17 12.33 14.91 2.25
C ASP A 17 12.36 14.61 0.73
N SER A 18 11.83 13.46 0.33
CA SER A 18 11.63 13.08 -1.07
C SER A 18 10.37 13.71 -1.71
N SER A 19 9.77 14.72 -1.08
CA SER A 19 8.51 15.33 -1.56
C SER A 19 7.38 14.31 -1.76
N LYS A 20 7.26 13.36 -0.83
CA LYS A 20 6.22 12.32 -0.78
C LYS A 20 6.31 11.27 -1.90
N THR A 21 7.48 11.09 -2.49
CA THR A 21 7.68 10.14 -3.60
C THR A 21 8.37 8.84 -3.17
N PHE A 22 8.94 8.77 -1.97
CA PHE A 22 9.67 7.60 -1.49
C PHE A 22 8.77 6.60 -0.73
N TYR A 23 8.71 5.37 -1.22
CA TYR A 23 8.11 4.23 -0.52
C TYR A 23 9.12 3.07 -0.46
N PRO A 24 9.49 2.56 0.72
CA PRO A 24 10.50 1.50 0.83
C PRO A 24 9.98 0.20 0.21
N SER A 25 10.82 -0.47 -0.57
CA SER A 25 10.47 -1.69 -1.31
C SER A 25 11.31 -2.89 -0.86
N TYR A 26 12.64 -2.80 -0.95
CA TYR A 26 13.56 -3.85 -0.51
C TYR A 26 14.93 -3.25 -0.17
N GLY A 27 15.77 -4.00 0.53
CA GLY A 27 17.16 -3.64 0.83
C GLY A 27 18.11 -4.78 0.48
N TYR A 28 19.40 -4.47 0.38
CA TYR A 28 20.46 -5.48 0.26
C TYR A 28 21.18 -5.64 1.60
N PRO A 29 21.69 -6.83 1.95
CA PRO A 29 22.33 -7.08 3.25
C PRO A 29 23.55 -6.20 3.55
N LEU A 30 24.17 -5.60 2.53
CA LEU A 30 25.38 -4.79 2.63
C LEU A 30 25.12 -3.30 2.33
N ASP A 31 23.90 -2.93 1.99
CA ASP A 31 23.52 -1.54 1.68
C ASP A 31 22.84 -0.93 2.91
N ASP A 32 23.20 0.30 3.24
CA ASP A 32 22.54 1.07 4.31
C ASP A 32 21.26 1.79 3.84
N GLU A 33 20.94 1.71 2.54
CA GLU A 33 19.82 2.41 1.92
C GLU A 33 18.75 1.44 1.38
N TRP A 34 17.49 1.81 1.60
CA TRP A 34 16.36 1.12 0.99
C TRP A 34 16.26 1.45 -0.51
N LYS A 35 16.03 0.43 -1.33
CA LYS A 35 15.47 0.64 -2.65
C LYS A 35 13.99 1.00 -2.49
N SER A 36 13.60 2.06 -3.17
CA SER A 36 12.26 2.62 -3.08
C SER A 36 11.49 2.51 -4.37
N THR A 37 10.18 2.67 -4.23
CA THR A 37 9.21 2.82 -5.30
C THR A 37 8.41 4.10 -5.03
N THR A 38 7.47 4.44 -5.92
CA THR A 38 6.56 5.57 -5.69
C THR A 38 5.25 5.06 -5.10
N ALA A 39 4.29 5.95 -4.84
CA ALA A 39 3.00 5.58 -4.29
C ALA A 39 2.13 4.72 -5.24
N THR A 40 2.47 4.65 -6.53
CA THR A 40 1.64 4.01 -7.55
C THR A 40 2.38 3.02 -8.46
N THR A 41 3.68 2.79 -8.26
CA THR A 41 4.50 1.99 -9.18
C THR A 41 4.90 0.60 -8.65
N GLY A 42 4.90 0.37 -7.34
CA GLY A 42 5.40 -0.88 -6.76
C GLY A 42 4.32 -1.67 -6.01
N TRP A 43 4.30 -3.00 -6.20
CA TRP A 43 3.34 -3.87 -5.48
C TRP A 43 3.55 -3.87 -3.96
N THR A 44 4.75 -3.51 -3.48
CA THR A 44 5.13 -3.44 -2.06
C THR A 44 4.74 -2.13 -1.38
N GLN A 45 4.33 -1.10 -2.14
CA GLN A 45 4.15 0.26 -1.61
C GLN A 45 3.07 0.37 -0.52
N GLY A 46 2.10 -0.56 -0.48
CA GLY A 46 1.06 -0.59 0.54
C GLY A 46 1.51 -1.09 1.92
N PHE A 47 2.66 -1.77 2.02
CA PHE A 47 3.14 -2.31 3.30
C PHE A 47 3.62 -1.20 4.24
N PHE A 48 4.26 -0.15 3.70
CA PHE A 48 4.71 0.99 4.49
C PHE A 48 3.54 1.70 5.21
N PRO A 49 2.44 2.08 4.52
CA PRO A 49 1.18 2.49 5.15
C PRO A 49 0.62 1.48 6.15
N GLY A 50 0.61 0.19 5.81
CA GLY A 50 0.03 -0.85 6.67
C GLY A 50 0.72 -0.96 8.03
N VAL A 51 2.04 -0.86 8.07
CA VAL A 51 2.78 -0.90 9.34
C VAL A 51 2.54 0.37 10.16
N LEU A 52 2.42 1.54 9.53
CA LEU A 52 2.05 2.77 10.24
C LEU A 52 0.65 2.67 10.85
N TRP A 53 -0.32 2.05 10.17
CA TRP A 53 -1.64 1.76 10.76
C TRP A 53 -1.58 0.76 11.92
N ASN A 54 -0.71 -0.25 11.85
CA ASN A 54 -0.49 -1.15 12.98
C ASN A 54 0.10 -0.41 14.20
N ILE A 55 0.99 0.56 13.96
CA ILE A 55 1.53 1.43 15.01
C ILE A 55 0.42 2.31 15.61
N VAL A 56 -0.47 2.88 14.79
CA VAL A 56 -1.65 3.63 15.28
C VAL A 56 -2.52 2.78 16.20
N GLN A 57 -2.78 1.53 15.82
CA GLN A 57 -3.62 0.63 16.61
C GLN A 57 -3.02 0.33 18.00
N TYR A 58 -1.70 0.27 18.11
CA TYR A 58 -1.02 -0.01 19.37
C TYR A 58 -0.73 1.24 20.21
N ASN A 59 -0.42 2.36 19.56
CA ASN A 59 -0.09 3.62 20.21
C ASN A 59 -0.73 4.77 19.43
N ALA A 60 -2.02 4.98 19.67
CA ALA A 60 -2.80 6.02 19.03
C ALA A 60 -2.37 7.39 19.56
N SER A 61 -1.79 8.20 18.68
CA SER A 61 -1.44 9.59 18.92
C SER A 61 -1.78 10.40 17.68
N ARG A 62 -1.94 11.72 17.81
CA ARG A 62 -2.14 12.58 16.63
C ARG A 62 -1.00 12.42 15.62
N GLN A 63 0.23 12.24 16.10
CA GLN A 63 1.39 12.07 15.23
C GLN A 63 1.38 10.73 14.49
N SER A 64 1.11 9.61 15.17
CA SER A 64 1.04 8.30 14.51
C SER A 64 -0.10 8.24 13.49
N LEU A 65 -1.26 8.83 13.84
CA LEU A 65 -2.40 8.92 12.93
C LEU A 65 -2.09 9.75 11.69
N GLN A 66 -1.51 10.94 11.88
CA GLN A 66 -1.14 11.83 10.78
C GLN A 66 -0.17 11.14 9.81
N ARG A 67 0.89 10.51 10.34
CA ARG A 67 1.86 9.76 9.53
C ARG A 67 1.20 8.66 8.70
N ALA A 68 0.30 7.88 9.32
CA ALA A 68 -0.40 6.80 8.62
C ALA A 68 -1.30 7.33 7.49
N ILE A 69 -2.00 8.45 7.72
CA ILE A 69 -2.83 9.11 6.69
C ILE A 69 -1.94 9.63 5.55
N ASP A 70 -0.87 10.36 5.87
CA ASP A 70 0.00 11.02 4.89
C ASP A 70 0.61 10.07 3.86
N VAL A 71 0.96 8.86 4.29
CA VAL A 71 1.51 7.83 3.39
C VAL A 71 0.42 6.98 2.72
N THR A 72 -0.80 6.94 3.27
CA THR A 72 -1.89 6.14 2.70
C THR A 72 -2.51 6.85 1.50
N ILE A 73 -2.84 8.13 1.65
CA ILE A 73 -3.60 8.89 0.64
C ILE A 73 -2.95 8.86 -0.76
N PRO A 74 -1.62 9.03 -0.91
CA PRO A 74 -1.00 9.04 -2.24
C PRO A 74 -1.10 7.69 -2.98
N THR A 75 -1.38 6.59 -2.28
CA THR A 75 -1.54 5.25 -2.89
C THR A 75 -2.93 5.02 -3.51
N ALA A 76 -3.90 5.92 -3.27
CA ALA A 76 -5.27 5.79 -3.79
C ALA A 76 -5.37 5.50 -5.30
N PRO A 77 -4.57 6.15 -6.19
CA PRO A 77 -4.68 5.91 -7.62
C PRO A 77 -4.40 4.46 -8.03
N PHE A 78 -3.67 3.69 -7.21
CA PHE A 78 -3.40 2.28 -7.48
C PHE A 78 -4.66 1.41 -7.50
N ALA A 79 -5.76 1.86 -6.88
CA ALA A 79 -7.05 1.15 -6.90
C ALA A 79 -7.61 0.95 -8.32
N ASN A 80 -7.21 1.78 -9.29
CA ASN A 80 -7.62 1.66 -10.69
C ASN A 80 -6.74 0.69 -11.51
N ASN A 81 -5.75 0.04 -10.90
CA ASN A 81 -4.85 -0.86 -11.61
C ASN A 81 -5.52 -2.21 -11.86
N THR A 82 -5.83 -2.49 -13.12
CA THR A 82 -6.42 -3.77 -13.58
C THR A 82 -5.37 -4.79 -14.05
N ASN A 83 -4.09 -4.42 -14.06
CA ASN A 83 -3.01 -5.22 -14.66
C ASN A 83 -2.30 -6.17 -13.70
N THR A 84 -2.51 -6.04 -12.40
CA THR A 84 -1.92 -6.90 -11.36
C THR A 84 -2.96 -7.36 -10.34
N HIS A 85 -2.79 -8.57 -9.79
CA HIS A 85 -3.54 -9.02 -8.63
C HIS A 85 -3.14 -8.30 -7.32
N ASP A 86 -2.00 -7.60 -7.30
CA ASP A 86 -1.43 -6.98 -6.11
C ASP A 86 -2.20 -5.72 -5.67
N VAL A 87 -3.16 -5.27 -6.46
CA VAL A 87 -4.08 -4.17 -6.10
C VAL A 87 -4.72 -4.42 -4.73
N GLY A 88 -5.04 -5.68 -4.41
CA GLY A 88 -5.54 -6.08 -3.11
C GLY A 88 -4.56 -5.80 -1.98
N PHE A 89 -3.29 -6.20 -2.12
CA PHE A 89 -2.26 -5.97 -1.11
C PHE A 89 -2.02 -4.48 -0.87
N VAL A 90 -1.89 -3.71 -1.95
CA VAL A 90 -1.60 -2.27 -1.85
C VAL A 90 -2.74 -1.54 -1.14
N ILE A 91 -3.98 -1.76 -1.58
CA ILE A 91 -5.12 -0.99 -1.09
C ILE A 91 -5.58 -1.47 0.29
N MET A 92 -5.64 -2.78 0.54
CA MET A 92 -6.12 -3.30 1.83
C MET A 92 -5.14 -3.02 2.97
N SER A 93 -3.84 -2.98 2.70
CA SER A 93 -2.84 -2.69 3.74
C SER A 93 -2.95 -1.26 4.27
N GLY A 94 -3.20 -0.28 3.40
CA GLY A 94 -3.45 1.12 3.77
C GLY A 94 -4.92 1.40 4.06
N PHE A 95 -5.72 1.57 3.01
CA PHE A 95 -7.14 1.95 3.10
C PHE A 95 -7.99 0.94 3.88
N GLY A 96 -7.72 -0.36 3.74
CA GLY A 96 -8.43 -1.40 4.51
C GLY A 96 -8.26 -1.23 6.02
N ASN A 97 -7.03 -0.97 6.48
CA ASN A 97 -6.76 -0.68 7.89
C ASN A 97 -7.32 0.68 8.32
N ALA A 98 -7.19 1.71 7.48
CA ALA A 98 -7.76 3.04 7.74
C ALA A 98 -9.28 2.96 7.95
N TYR A 99 -10.01 2.29 7.04
CA TYR A 99 -11.45 2.11 7.13
C TYR A 99 -11.84 1.24 8.34
N ARG A 100 -11.07 0.19 8.64
CA ARG A 100 -11.31 -0.65 9.82
C ARG A 100 -11.30 0.17 11.12
N LEU A 101 -10.38 1.14 11.25
CA LEU A 101 -10.20 1.95 12.45
C LEU A 101 -11.07 3.20 12.49
N LEU A 102 -11.24 3.90 11.36
CA LEU A 102 -11.86 5.23 11.29
C LEU A 102 -13.27 5.22 10.72
N LYS A 103 -13.64 4.20 9.92
CA LYS A 103 -14.96 4.05 9.28
C LYS A 103 -15.37 5.21 8.36
N PHE A 104 -14.39 5.95 7.82
CA PHE A 104 -14.66 7.02 6.85
C PHE A 104 -15.10 6.45 5.49
N PRO A 105 -16.26 6.86 4.94
CA PRO A 105 -16.79 6.35 3.67
C PRO A 105 -15.83 6.50 2.49
N GLU A 106 -15.03 7.57 2.46
CA GLU A 106 -14.10 7.86 1.38
C GLU A 106 -13.03 6.76 1.23
N TYR A 107 -12.66 6.10 2.33
CA TYR A 107 -11.75 4.95 2.27
C TYR A 107 -12.43 3.69 1.75
N LEU A 108 -13.73 3.53 2.04
CA LEU A 108 -14.51 2.43 1.50
C LEU A 108 -14.65 2.55 -0.02
N ASP A 109 -14.85 3.76 -0.55
CA ASP A 109 -14.96 3.99 -1.99
C ASP A 109 -13.68 3.56 -2.75
N VAL A 110 -12.51 3.83 -2.18
CA VAL A 110 -11.22 3.37 -2.73
C VAL A 110 -11.11 1.84 -2.68
N ILE A 111 -11.55 1.20 -1.59
CA ILE A 111 -11.57 -0.26 -1.46
C ILE A 111 -12.52 -0.90 -2.48
N ILE A 112 -13.71 -0.33 -2.67
CA ILE A 112 -14.69 -0.81 -3.65
C ILE A 112 -14.11 -0.69 -5.07
N THR A 113 -13.47 0.44 -5.38
CA THR A 113 -12.79 0.63 -6.67
C THR A 113 -11.73 -0.44 -6.91
N ALA A 114 -10.89 -0.72 -5.91
CA ALA A 114 -9.87 -1.77 -5.98
C ALA A 114 -10.47 -3.17 -6.16
N ALA A 115 -11.59 -3.46 -5.49
CA ALA A 115 -12.31 -4.72 -5.63
C ALA A 115 -12.87 -4.88 -7.05
N HIS A 116 -13.43 -3.82 -7.64
CA HIS A 116 -13.85 -3.83 -9.03
C HIS A 116 -12.68 -4.10 -9.98
N SER A 117 -11.55 -3.39 -9.82
CA SER A 117 -10.34 -3.62 -10.62
C SER A 117 -9.84 -5.06 -10.52
N LEU A 118 -9.79 -5.63 -9.31
CA LEU A 118 -9.38 -7.01 -9.09
C LEU A 118 -10.35 -8.02 -9.74
N SER A 119 -11.65 -7.75 -9.66
CA SER A 119 -12.68 -8.63 -10.24
C SER A 119 -12.56 -8.78 -11.76
N THR A 120 -12.07 -7.76 -12.47
CA THR A 120 -11.82 -7.84 -13.92
C THR A 120 -10.79 -8.91 -14.31
N ARG A 121 -9.98 -9.36 -13.34
CA ARG A 121 -8.94 -10.38 -13.53
C ARG A 121 -9.42 -11.81 -13.32
N TYR A 122 -10.68 -12.01 -12.91
CA TYR A 122 -11.27 -13.33 -12.76
C TYR A 122 -11.56 -13.96 -14.14
N SER A 123 -11.05 -15.18 -14.34
CA SER A 123 -11.40 -15.99 -15.51
C SER A 123 -12.49 -16.97 -15.14
N SER A 124 -13.66 -16.88 -15.78
CA SER A 124 -14.77 -17.84 -15.58
C SER A 124 -14.44 -19.25 -16.06
N ILE A 125 -13.52 -19.38 -17.02
CA ILE A 125 -13.07 -20.66 -17.59
C ILE A 125 -12.18 -21.39 -16.59
N VAL A 126 -11.14 -20.71 -16.09
CA VAL A 126 -10.15 -21.28 -15.17
C VAL A 126 -10.64 -21.23 -13.72
N ARG A 127 -11.68 -20.42 -13.44
CA ARG A 127 -12.26 -20.14 -12.13
C ARG A 127 -11.27 -19.56 -11.12
N CYS A 128 -10.28 -18.82 -11.62
CA CYS A 128 -9.21 -18.22 -10.84
C CYS A 128 -8.95 -16.78 -11.29
N ILE A 129 -8.36 -15.99 -10.38
CA ILE A 129 -7.85 -14.64 -10.65
C ILE A 129 -6.47 -14.77 -11.30
N ARG A 130 -6.24 -14.04 -12.41
CA ARG A 130 -4.93 -13.98 -13.08
C ARG A 130 -3.93 -13.20 -12.23
N SER A 131 -2.76 -13.79 -11.95
CA SER A 131 -1.71 -13.16 -11.15
C SER A 131 -1.10 -11.94 -11.85
N TRP A 132 -0.54 -12.12 -13.05
CA TRP A 132 0.03 -11.07 -13.90
C TRP A 132 -0.40 -11.26 -15.35
N ASN A 133 -0.25 -10.22 -16.16
CA ASN A 133 -0.40 -10.34 -17.61
C ASN A 133 0.85 -11.03 -18.17
N SER A 134 0.70 -12.19 -18.82
CA SER A 134 1.82 -12.87 -19.49
C SER A 134 2.14 -12.18 -20.82
N LYS A 135 3.42 -12.04 -21.18
CA LYS A 135 3.82 -11.57 -22.52
C LYS A 135 3.38 -12.52 -23.66
N ASN A 136 3.12 -13.80 -23.32
CA ASN A 136 2.67 -14.83 -24.25
C ASN A 136 1.27 -15.33 -23.86
N SER A 137 0.26 -14.46 -23.84
CA SER A 137 -1.10 -14.97 -23.95
C SER A 137 -1.24 -15.53 -25.36
N CYS A 138 -1.26 -16.86 -25.50
CA CYS A 138 -1.65 -17.48 -26.75
C CYS A 138 -3.03 -16.93 -27.14
N SER A 139 -3.05 -16.22 -28.28
CA SER A 139 -4.24 -15.85 -29.04
C SER A 139 -4.99 -17.10 -29.48
#